data_AF-M6F070-F1
#
_entry.id   AF-M6F070-F1
#
_cell.length_a   1.000
_cell.length_b   1.000
_cell.length_c   1.000
_cell.angle_alpha   90.00
_cell.angle_beta   90.00
_cell.angle_gamma   90.00
#
_symmetry.space_group_name_H-M   'P 1'
#
loop_
_entity.id
_entity.type
_entity.pdbx_description
1 polymer ?
#
loop_
_entity_poly.entity_id
_entity_poly.type
_entity_poly.pdbx_seq_one_letter_code
_entity_poly.pdbx_strand_id
1 'polypeptide(L)'
;MPEKKSPRLRNVEKVKAPYLINEFPNEFGFNLGREIVYLLATKGKPVLEGSDWEEMFANCVGAEWKPSNVGLDDVVLGNCCWGAKTVKANVPSKQKTIRLISGRNSPAYSFGESKIKEVEPNKLGEQILDIWNERVSSVREKFKHVRTVVLIKSNSLEEVVVFEYETLRYDPDLFSWKWNNNENLEGHLKSNEKHKFTWQPHGSQFTIVEEVPDDSLIINIKNPPKLDKETVLKGINFDKSWVKVKRRQ
;
A
#
# COMPACT_ATOMS: atom_id res chain seq x y z
N MET A 1 -23.21 15.09 14.22
CA MET A 1 -22.74 14.61 15.53
C MET A 1 -21.82 15.68 16.11
N PRO A 2 -21.90 16.01 17.41
CA PRO A 2 -21.01 17.01 18.00
C PRO A 2 -19.56 16.52 17.95
N GLU A 3 -18.64 17.37 17.48
CA GLU A 3 -17.21 17.08 17.41
C GLU A 3 -16.67 16.61 18.76
N LYS A 4 -15.99 15.46 18.77
CA LYS A 4 -15.39 14.86 19.96
C LYS A 4 -14.29 15.78 20.47
N LYS A 5 -14.50 16.44 21.62
CA LYS A 5 -13.51 17.34 22.24
C LYS A 5 -12.22 16.57 22.55
N SER A 6 -11.11 16.95 21.93
CA SER A 6 -9.79 16.36 22.18
C SER A 6 -9.00 17.18 23.20
N PRO A 7 -8.09 16.57 23.99
CA PRO A 7 -7.31 17.25 25.01
C PRO A 7 -6.59 18.49 24.46
N ARG A 8 -6.65 19.61 25.18
CA ARG A 8 -5.91 20.84 24.83
C ARG A 8 -4.53 20.77 25.48
N LEU A 9 -3.49 20.63 24.66
CA LEU A 9 -2.11 20.68 25.11
C LEU A 9 -1.60 22.11 24.91
N ARG A 10 -0.93 22.67 25.94
CA ARG A 10 -0.52 24.09 25.95
C ARG A 10 0.48 24.46 24.85
N ASN A 11 1.26 23.48 24.36
CA ASN A 11 2.39 23.72 23.45
C ASN A 11 2.34 22.89 22.16
N VAL A 12 1.16 22.42 21.72
CA VAL A 12 1.05 21.57 20.52
C VAL A 12 0.08 22.18 19.51
N GLU A 13 0.62 22.67 18.39
CA GLU A 13 -0.18 22.89 17.19
C GLU A 13 -0.65 21.54 16.64
N LYS A 14 -1.97 21.32 16.73
CA LYS A 14 -2.62 20.15 16.12
C LYS A 14 -2.64 20.33 14.61
N VAL A 15 -1.64 19.76 13.96
CA VAL A 15 -1.58 19.67 12.51
C VAL A 15 -2.69 18.72 12.06
N LYS A 16 -3.59 19.23 11.22
CA LYS A 16 -4.68 18.45 10.66
C LYS A 16 -4.18 17.62 9.47
N ALA A 17 -4.78 16.45 9.29
CA ALA A 17 -4.63 15.69 8.06
C ALA A 17 -5.34 16.42 6.90
N PRO A 18 -4.98 16.16 5.63
CA PRO A 18 -5.57 16.84 4.47
C PRO A 18 -7.07 16.54 4.31
N TYR A 19 -7.50 15.34 4.69
CA TYR A 19 -8.90 14.91 4.75
C TYR A 19 -9.05 13.78 5.79
N LEU A 20 -10.28 13.43 6.19
CA LEU A 20 -10.53 12.32 7.13
C LEU A 20 -10.25 10.97 6.45
N ILE A 21 -10.01 9.92 7.23
CA ILE A 21 -9.75 8.59 6.66
C ILE A 21 -10.98 8.13 5.87
N ASN A 22 -10.77 7.56 4.67
CA ASN A 22 -11.79 7.14 3.71
C ASN A 22 -12.70 8.25 3.14
N GLU A 23 -12.59 9.49 3.63
CA GLU A 23 -13.28 10.65 3.06
C GLU A 23 -12.41 11.34 2.01
N PHE A 24 -12.15 10.63 0.90
CA PHE A 24 -11.33 11.16 -0.21
C PHE A 24 -11.90 12.47 -0.77
N PRO A 25 -11.08 13.36 -1.37
CA PRO A 25 -11.56 14.55 -2.05
C PRO A 25 -12.67 14.23 -3.07
N ASN A 26 -13.67 15.11 -3.21
CA ASN A 26 -14.89 14.84 -4.01
C ASN A 26 -14.60 14.31 -5.43
N GLU A 27 -13.58 14.85 -6.10
CA GLU A 27 -13.22 14.46 -7.47
C GLU A 27 -12.29 13.24 -7.55
N PHE A 28 -11.83 12.69 -6.42
CA PHE A 28 -10.86 11.61 -6.36
C PHE A 28 -11.31 10.39 -7.16
N GLY A 29 -12.55 9.90 -6.92
CA GLY A 29 -13.05 8.71 -7.59
C GLY A 29 -13.14 8.87 -9.12
N PHE A 30 -13.59 10.04 -9.58
CA PHE A 30 -13.66 10.35 -11.00
C PHE A 30 -12.26 10.48 -11.62
N ASN A 31 -11.35 11.21 -10.97
CA ASN A 31 -9.98 11.37 -11.43
C ASN A 31 -9.23 10.03 -11.50
N LEU A 32 -9.38 9.17 -10.49
CA LEU A 32 -8.78 7.84 -10.52
C LEU A 32 -9.36 6.98 -11.65
N GLY A 33 -10.68 7.03 -11.86
CA GLY A 33 -11.31 6.39 -13.01
C GLY A 33 -10.70 6.87 -14.34
N ARG A 34 -10.45 8.18 -14.47
CA ARG A 34 -9.80 8.78 -15.65
C ARG A 34 -8.37 8.28 -15.83
N GLU A 35 -7.58 8.21 -14.76
CA GLU A 35 -6.21 7.68 -14.79
C GLU A 35 -6.18 6.21 -15.25
N ILE A 36 -7.09 5.38 -14.75
CA ILE A 36 -7.17 3.96 -15.14
C ILE A 36 -7.64 3.81 -16.58
N VAL A 37 -8.62 4.62 -17.02
CA VAL A 37 -9.04 4.67 -18.44
C VAL A 37 -7.86 5.03 -19.34
N TYR A 38 -7.07 6.04 -18.95
CA TYR A 38 -5.87 6.42 -19.69
C TYR A 38 -4.86 5.27 -19.76
N LEU A 39 -4.59 4.60 -18.63
CA LEU A 39 -3.71 3.43 -18.58
C LEU A 39 -4.19 2.30 -19.50
N LEU A 40 -5.48 1.96 -19.46
CA LEU A 40 -6.07 0.92 -20.30
C LEU A 40 -5.96 1.25 -21.79
N ALA A 41 -6.24 2.51 -22.15
CA ALA A 41 -6.21 2.97 -23.53
C ALA A 41 -4.77 3.02 -24.10
N THR A 42 -3.79 3.39 -23.27
CA THR A 42 -2.38 3.56 -23.69
C THR A 42 -1.56 2.28 -23.63
N LYS A 43 -1.66 1.50 -22.54
CA LYS A 43 -0.91 0.23 -22.40
C LYS A 43 -1.57 -0.91 -23.19
N GLY A 44 -2.86 -0.79 -23.51
CA GLY A 44 -3.63 -1.79 -24.26
C GLY A 44 -3.87 -3.12 -23.52
N LYS A 45 -3.48 -3.19 -22.25
CA LYS A 45 -3.62 -4.34 -21.34
C LYS A 45 -3.91 -3.85 -19.91
N PRO A 46 -4.69 -4.60 -19.11
CA PRO A 46 -5.06 -4.22 -17.74
C PRO A 46 -3.92 -4.50 -16.75
N VAL A 47 -2.79 -3.82 -16.92
CA VAL A 47 -1.60 -3.96 -16.07
C VAL A 47 -1.33 -2.63 -15.38
N LEU A 48 -1.68 -2.60 -14.09
CA LEU A 48 -1.38 -1.51 -13.16
C LEU A 48 -0.37 -2.04 -12.14
N GLU A 49 0.81 -1.46 -12.10
CA GLU A 49 1.92 -1.82 -11.19
C GLU A 49 1.91 -0.96 -9.93
N GLY A 50 2.81 -1.24 -8.98
CA GLY A 50 2.89 -0.49 -7.72
C GLY A 50 3.16 1.00 -7.94
N SER A 51 4.14 1.33 -8.78
CA SER A 51 4.48 2.72 -9.11
C SER A 51 3.36 3.45 -9.86
N ASP A 52 2.64 2.75 -10.75
CA ASP A 52 1.46 3.32 -11.41
C ASP A 52 0.43 3.75 -10.35
N TRP A 53 0.19 2.91 -9.33
CA TRP A 53 -0.74 3.23 -8.25
C TRP A 53 -0.27 4.43 -7.41
N GLU A 54 1.00 4.45 -7.01
CA GLU A 54 1.58 5.53 -6.22
C GLU A 54 1.42 6.88 -6.94
N GLU A 55 1.78 6.94 -8.22
CA GLU A 55 1.71 8.16 -9.03
C GLU A 55 0.26 8.60 -9.28
N MET A 56 -0.62 7.66 -9.66
CA MET A 56 -2.05 7.96 -9.85
C MET A 56 -2.70 8.51 -8.57
N PHE A 57 -2.43 7.87 -7.44
CA PHE A 57 -2.96 8.32 -6.16
C PHE A 57 -2.46 9.72 -5.82
N ALA A 58 -1.14 9.95 -5.93
CA ALA A 58 -0.53 11.25 -5.67
C ALA A 58 -1.18 12.36 -6.49
N ASN A 59 -1.33 12.15 -7.80
CA ASN A 59 -1.98 13.10 -8.71
C ASN A 59 -3.45 13.36 -8.33
N CYS A 60 -4.20 12.31 -7.95
CA CYS A 60 -5.62 12.44 -7.62
C CYS A 60 -5.89 13.22 -6.33
N VAL A 61 -4.95 13.22 -5.38
CA VAL A 61 -5.09 13.96 -4.10
C VAL A 61 -4.25 15.25 -4.05
N GLY A 62 -3.54 15.59 -5.13
CA GLY A 62 -2.64 16.75 -5.18
C GLY A 62 -1.40 16.62 -4.30
N ALA A 63 -0.92 15.38 -4.09
CA ALA A 63 0.28 15.05 -3.34
C ALA A 63 1.50 14.92 -4.26
N GLU A 64 2.69 14.88 -3.66
CA GLU A 64 3.94 14.57 -4.34
C GLU A 64 4.17 13.05 -4.34
N TRP A 65 4.43 12.47 -5.51
CA TRP A 65 4.95 11.11 -5.60
C TRP A 65 6.47 11.13 -5.37
N LYS A 66 6.90 10.47 -4.30
CA LYS A 66 8.29 10.42 -3.85
C LYS A 66 8.61 8.99 -3.42
N PRO A 67 8.94 8.09 -4.37
CA PRO A 67 9.18 6.69 -4.06
C PRO A 67 10.27 6.56 -2.99
N SER A 68 10.00 5.72 -1.99
CA SER A 68 10.82 5.60 -0.79
C SER A 68 11.44 4.21 -0.67
N ASN A 69 12.57 4.10 0.01
CA ASN A 69 13.16 2.79 0.31
C ASN A 69 12.31 1.96 1.29
N VAL A 70 11.51 2.62 2.14
CA VAL A 70 10.71 1.99 3.19
C VAL A 70 9.35 1.54 2.65
N GLY A 71 8.82 2.21 1.63
CA GLY A 71 7.52 1.91 1.02
C GLY A 71 6.32 2.32 1.87
N LEU A 72 6.52 3.31 2.75
CA LEU A 72 5.52 3.84 3.71
C LEU A 72 5.32 5.35 3.59
N ASP A 73 6.20 6.05 2.89
CA ASP A 73 6.15 7.48 2.60
C ASP A 73 6.31 7.77 1.09
N ASP A 74 5.80 6.86 0.25
CA ASP A 74 5.89 6.94 -1.21
C ASP A 74 5.09 8.10 -1.79
N VAL A 75 4.04 8.54 -1.09
CA VAL A 75 3.22 9.70 -1.46
C VAL A 75 3.16 10.65 -0.28
N VAL A 76 3.37 11.95 -0.52
CA VAL A 76 3.52 12.97 0.53
C VAL A 76 2.66 14.20 0.25
N LEU A 77 1.88 14.64 1.24
CA LEU A 77 1.10 15.88 1.22
C LEU A 77 1.22 16.61 2.56
N GLY A 78 2.11 17.61 2.60
CA GLY A 78 2.40 18.36 3.82
C GLY A 78 2.93 17.45 4.93
N ASN A 79 2.20 17.36 6.04
CA ASN A 79 2.55 16.52 7.20
C ASN A 79 1.87 15.13 7.17
N CYS A 80 1.30 14.74 6.03
CA CYS A 80 0.71 13.44 5.80
C CYS A 80 1.50 12.69 4.73
N CYS A 81 1.73 11.40 4.94
CA CYS A 81 2.28 10.52 3.92
C CYS A 81 1.50 9.20 3.85
N TRP A 82 1.66 8.51 2.72
CA TRP A 82 1.04 7.22 2.46
C TRP A 82 2.06 6.22 1.92
N GLY A 83 1.98 4.99 2.43
CA GLY A 83 2.40 3.82 1.67
C GLY A 83 1.25 3.41 0.74
N ALA A 84 1.54 3.18 -0.53
CA ALA A 84 0.52 2.75 -1.49
C ALA A 84 0.64 1.24 -1.75
N LYS A 85 -0.46 0.49 -1.64
CA LYS A 85 -0.48 -0.96 -1.85
C LYS A 85 -1.56 -1.36 -2.82
N THR A 86 -1.31 -2.42 -3.60
CA THR A 86 -2.32 -3.00 -4.49
C THR A 86 -2.58 -4.46 -4.14
N VAL A 87 -3.83 -4.90 -4.28
CA VAL A 87 -4.25 -6.29 -4.08
C VAL A 87 -5.10 -6.71 -5.27
N LYS A 88 -4.87 -7.91 -5.79
CA LYS A 88 -5.67 -8.45 -6.89
C LYS A 88 -6.84 -9.27 -6.32
N ALA A 89 -8.04 -9.08 -6.84
CA ALA A 89 -9.22 -9.85 -6.47
C ALA A 89 -10.10 -10.15 -7.70
N ASN A 90 -10.85 -11.26 -7.68
CA ASN A 90 -11.79 -11.56 -8.77
C ASN A 90 -12.99 -10.60 -8.75
N VAL A 91 -13.51 -10.31 -7.56
CA VAL A 91 -14.58 -9.32 -7.33
C VAL A 91 -14.13 -8.44 -6.16
N PRO A 92 -13.41 -7.33 -6.45
CA PRO A 92 -12.93 -6.37 -5.45
C PRO A 92 -13.97 -5.94 -4.42
N SER A 93 -15.18 -5.59 -4.84
CA SER A 93 -16.27 -5.11 -3.97
C SER A 93 -16.78 -6.14 -2.96
N LYS A 94 -16.48 -7.42 -3.16
CA LYS A 94 -16.86 -8.51 -2.25
C LYS A 94 -15.76 -8.89 -1.26
N GLN A 95 -14.57 -8.29 -1.35
CA GLN A 95 -13.49 -8.59 -0.41
C GLN A 95 -13.82 -8.07 0.99
N LYS A 96 -13.65 -8.92 1.99
CA LYS A 96 -13.82 -8.55 3.41
C LYS A 96 -12.51 -8.42 4.16
N THR A 97 -11.49 -9.11 3.69
CA THR A 97 -10.14 -9.03 4.23
C THR A 97 -9.14 -9.08 3.09
N ILE A 98 -7.99 -8.44 3.29
CA ILE A 98 -6.86 -8.49 2.37
C ILE A 98 -5.59 -8.81 3.13
N ARG A 99 -4.57 -9.28 2.40
CA ARG A 99 -3.23 -9.51 2.91
C ARG A 99 -2.27 -8.58 2.19
N LEU A 100 -1.61 -7.72 2.95
CA LEU A 100 -0.70 -6.70 2.44
C LEU A 100 0.75 -7.10 2.70
N ILE A 101 1.61 -6.94 1.70
CA ILE A 101 3.05 -7.09 1.88
C ILE A 101 3.57 -5.85 2.59
N SER A 102 4.13 -6.05 3.78
CA SER A 102 4.57 -5.02 4.72
C SER A 102 6.10 -5.02 4.90
N GLY A 103 6.79 -5.45 3.84
CA GLY A 103 8.24 -5.40 3.72
C GLY A 103 8.96 -6.72 4.00
N ARG A 104 10.29 -6.63 3.98
CA ARG A 104 11.21 -7.75 4.19
C ARG A 104 11.76 -7.67 5.61
N ASN A 105 11.14 -8.34 6.57
CA ASN A 105 11.55 -8.27 7.96
C ASN A 105 12.50 -9.42 8.22
N SER A 106 13.81 -9.17 8.20
CA SER A 106 14.84 -10.19 8.31
C SER A 106 15.51 -10.17 9.69
N PRO A 107 15.13 -11.07 10.61
CA PRO A 107 15.80 -11.20 11.90
C PRO A 107 17.31 -11.49 11.77
N ALA A 108 17.71 -12.25 10.74
CA ALA A 108 19.11 -12.52 10.45
C ALA A 108 19.91 -11.24 10.14
N TYR A 109 19.34 -10.33 9.34
CA TYR A 109 19.99 -9.05 9.01
C TYR A 109 19.94 -8.07 10.19
N SER A 110 18.78 -7.96 10.85
CA SER A 110 18.54 -6.93 11.87
C SER A 110 19.09 -7.28 13.25
N PHE A 111 19.13 -8.56 13.62
CA PHE A 111 19.52 -9.03 14.96
C PHE A 111 20.61 -10.12 14.95
N GLY A 112 21.08 -10.55 13.77
CA GLY A 112 22.04 -11.66 13.66
C GLY A 112 21.42 -13.05 13.91
N GLU A 113 20.09 -13.14 13.98
CA GLU A 113 19.35 -14.38 14.29
C GLU A 113 19.26 -15.27 13.05
N SER A 114 20.29 -16.09 12.82
CA SER A 114 20.39 -16.96 11.63
C SER A 114 19.65 -18.29 11.77
N LYS A 115 19.45 -18.77 13.01
CA LYS A 115 18.84 -20.07 13.32
C LYS A 115 17.38 -19.94 13.73
N ILE A 116 16.60 -19.28 12.89
CA ILE A 116 15.20 -18.90 13.15
C ILE A 116 14.26 -20.05 13.60
N LYS A 117 14.56 -21.32 13.26
CA LYS A 117 13.74 -22.48 13.67
C LYS A 117 14.05 -22.96 15.10
N GLU A 118 15.20 -22.57 15.66
CA GLU A 118 15.60 -22.87 17.04
C GLU A 118 15.11 -21.80 18.02
N VAL A 119 14.65 -20.65 17.51
CA VAL A 119 14.12 -19.54 18.31
C VAL A 119 12.67 -19.83 18.72
N GLU A 120 12.34 -19.51 19.97
CA GLU A 120 10.96 -19.58 20.45
C GLU A 120 10.04 -18.70 19.57
N PRO A 121 8.88 -19.20 19.11
CA PRO A 121 8.02 -18.50 18.16
C PRO A 121 7.61 -17.08 18.55
N ASN A 122 7.27 -16.81 19.81
CA ASN A 122 6.89 -15.47 20.25
C ASN A 122 8.07 -14.52 20.24
N LYS A 123 9.25 -14.95 20.70
CA LYS A 123 10.49 -14.17 20.60
C LYS A 123 10.85 -13.82 19.15
N LEU A 124 10.71 -14.78 18.23
CA LEU A 124 10.94 -14.51 16.81
C LEU A 124 9.88 -13.54 16.24
N GLY A 125 8.63 -13.72 16.64
CA GLY A 125 7.52 -12.83 16.28
C GLY A 125 7.72 -11.39 16.75
N GLU A 126 8.23 -11.20 17.97
CA GLU A 126 8.62 -9.91 18.53
C GLU A 126 9.68 -9.22 17.65
N GLN A 127 10.78 -9.90 17.33
CA GLN A 127 11.81 -9.37 16.42
C GLN A 127 11.24 -8.95 15.06
N ILE A 128 10.31 -9.75 14.50
CA ILE A 128 9.67 -9.44 13.22
C ILE A 128 8.81 -8.17 13.33
N LEU A 129 8.07 -8.00 14.43
CA LEU A 129 7.28 -6.79 14.66
C LEU A 129 8.14 -5.58 14.97
N ASP A 130 9.25 -5.75 15.69
CA ASP A 130 10.18 -4.66 15.97
C ASP A 130 10.76 -4.06 14.69
N ILE A 131 11.14 -4.90 13.72
CA ILE A 131 11.61 -4.41 12.42
C ILE A 131 10.52 -3.57 11.71
N TRP A 132 9.26 -4.01 11.77
CA TRP A 132 8.14 -3.22 11.22
C TRP A 132 7.94 -1.92 12.01
N ASN A 133 7.93 -2.00 13.34
CA ASN A 133 7.70 -0.88 14.23
C ASN A 133 8.77 0.20 14.06
N GLU A 134 10.04 -0.18 13.92
CA GLU A 134 11.14 0.75 13.66
C GLU A 134 10.98 1.47 12.31
N ARG A 135 10.52 0.78 11.26
CA ARG A 135 10.18 1.43 9.98
C ARG A 135 9.07 2.46 10.16
N VAL A 136 7.98 2.09 10.84
CA VAL A 136 6.87 3.02 11.10
C VAL A 136 7.33 4.20 11.97
N SER A 137 8.14 3.97 13.00
CA SER A 137 8.73 5.02 13.85
C SER A 137 9.55 6.00 13.02
N SER A 138 10.45 5.52 12.16
CA SER A 138 11.32 6.36 11.33
C SER A 138 10.56 7.29 10.37
N VAL A 139 9.37 6.88 9.93
CA VAL A 139 8.50 7.69 9.08
C VAL A 139 7.68 8.68 9.92
N ARG A 140 7.20 8.25 11.10
CA ARG A 140 6.46 9.09 12.04
C ARG A 140 7.28 10.22 12.65
N GLU A 141 8.61 10.08 12.67
CA GLU A 141 9.53 11.18 13.01
C GLU A 141 9.42 12.37 12.03
N LYS A 142 9.06 12.09 10.78
CA LYS A 142 8.98 13.08 9.69
C LYS A 142 7.55 13.55 9.44
N PHE A 143 6.57 12.66 9.59
CA PHE A 143 5.17 12.92 9.25
C PHE A 143 4.25 12.65 10.44
N LYS A 144 3.38 13.61 10.76
CA LYS A 144 2.42 13.48 11.85
C LYS A 144 1.31 12.48 11.53
N HIS A 145 0.95 12.37 10.25
CA HIS A 145 -0.05 11.44 9.75
C HIS A 145 0.62 10.45 8.80
N VAL A 146 0.60 9.16 9.15
CA VAL A 146 1.15 8.09 8.30
C VAL A 146 0.01 7.13 8.02
N ARG A 147 -0.36 7.00 6.75
CA ARG A 147 -1.47 6.18 6.29
C ARG A 147 -0.98 5.10 5.33
N THR A 148 -1.82 4.12 5.08
CA THR A 148 -1.68 3.22 3.94
C THR A 148 -2.92 3.36 3.09
N VAL A 149 -2.75 3.61 1.79
CA VAL A 149 -3.84 3.61 0.82
C VAL A 149 -3.77 2.31 0.01
N VAL A 150 -4.90 1.61 -0.06
CA VAL A 150 -5.02 0.32 -0.73
C VAL A 150 -5.91 0.42 -1.94
N LEU A 151 -5.44 -0.11 -3.07
CA LEU A 151 -6.23 -0.37 -4.27
C LEU A 151 -6.44 -1.88 -4.44
N ILE A 152 -7.66 -2.36 -4.20
CA ILE A 152 -8.07 -3.70 -4.61
C ILE A 152 -8.54 -3.61 -6.06
N LYS A 153 -7.96 -4.40 -6.96
CA LYS A 153 -8.22 -4.31 -8.40
C LYS A 153 -8.63 -5.65 -9.01
N SER A 154 -9.60 -5.60 -9.92
CA SER A 154 -9.98 -6.76 -10.72
C SER A 154 -8.89 -7.10 -11.75
N ASN A 155 -8.94 -8.31 -12.32
CA ASN A 155 -8.03 -8.70 -13.40
C ASN A 155 -8.16 -7.81 -14.65
N SER A 156 -9.34 -7.23 -14.89
CA SER A 156 -9.64 -6.37 -16.03
C SER A 156 -9.51 -4.89 -15.74
N LEU A 157 -9.33 -4.49 -14.47
CA LEU A 157 -9.43 -3.11 -13.96
C LEU A 157 -10.82 -2.45 -14.17
N GLU A 158 -11.85 -3.23 -14.51
CA GLU A 158 -13.23 -2.71 -14.65
C GLU A 158 -13.92 -2.47 -13.31
N GLU A 159 -13.41 -3.06 -12.23
CA GLU A 159 -13.84 -2.76 -10.86
C GLU A 159 -12.58 -2.56 -10.02
N VAL A 160 -12.55 -1.48 -9.25
CA VAL A 160 -11.56 -1.25 -8.21
C VAL A 160 -12.22 -0.77 -6.93
N VAL A 161 -11.59 -1.08 -5.79
CA VAL A 161 -11.99 -0.61 -4.47
C VAL A 161 -10.81 0.08 -3.82
N VAL A 162 -11.03 1.28 -3.28
CA VAL A 162 -10.01 2.10 -2.62
C VAL A 162 -10.41 2.40 -1.19
N PHE A 163 -9.46 2.26 -0.27
CA PHE A 163 -9.64 2.67 1.11
C PHE A 163 -8.27 2.99 1.75
N GLU A 164 -8.32 3.62 2.91
CA GLU A 164 -7.17 3.96 3.73
C GLU A 164 -7.33 3.43 5.16
N TYR A 165 -6.19 3.28 5.82
CA TYR A 165 -6.14 3.13 7.27
C TYR A 165 -4.88 3.79 7.81
N GLU A 166 -4.84 4.03 9.12
CA GLU A 166 -3.63 4.53 9.77
C GLU A 166 -2.55 3.45 9.79
N THR A 167 -1.33 3.80 9.41
CA THR A 167 -0.20 2.88 9.52
C THR A 167 0.25 2.80 10.97
N LEU A 168 -0.06 1.68 11.64
CA LEU A 168 0.17 1.51 13.07
C LEU A 168 1.46 0.75 13.38
N ARG A 169 1.98 1.04 14.57
CA ARG A 169 2.88 0.14 15.29
C ARG A 169 2.04 -0.91 16.02
N TYR A 170 2.62 -2.07 16.25
CA TYR A 170 1.98 -3.17 16.94
C TYR A 170 2.75 -3.54 18.19
N ASP A 171 2.05 -3.60 19.31
CA ASP A 171 2.61 -4.08 20.57
C ASP A 171 2.76 -5.63 20.50
N PRO A 172 3.98 -6.18 20.52
CA PRO A 172 4.20 -7.62 20.43
C PRO A 172 3.47 -8.42 21.52
N ASP A 173 3.27 -7.85 22.70
CA ASP A 173 2.64 -8.53 23.83
C ASP A 173 1.16 -8.87 23.57
N LEU A 174 0.53 -8.21 22.59
CA LEU A 174 -0.86 -8.47 22.20
C LEU A 174 -1.00 -9.70 21.30
N PHE A 175 0.10 -10.31 20.85
CA PHE A 175 0.09 -11.38 19.85
C PHE A 175 0.76 -12.67 20.32
N SER A 176 0.14 -13.80 19.97
CA SER A 176 0.73 -15.14 20.09
C SER A 176 1.23 -15.59 18.71
N TRP A 177 2.40 -16.21 18.66
CA TRP A 177 3.03 -16.65 17.43
C TRP A 177 3.19 -18.16 17.37
N LYS A 178 2.93 -18.73 16.19
CA LYS A 178 3.09 -20.17 15.95
C LYS A 178 3.49 -20.46 14.51
N TRP A 179 4.19 -21.57 14.31
CA TRP A 179 4.48 -22.09 12.98
C TRP A 179 3.26 -22.81 12.42
N ASN A 180 2.96 -22.58 11.14
CA ASN A 180 1.94 -23.35 10.41
C ASN A 180 2.55 -24.48 9.58
N ASN A 181 1.69 -25.32 8.98
CA ASN A 181 2.10 -26.48 8.17
C ASN A 181 2.91 -26.11 6.92
N ASN A 182 2.84 -24.86 6.46
CA ASN A 182 3.60 -24.34 5.33
C ASN A 182 4.90 -23.66 5.78
N GLU A 183 5.34 -23.94 7.01
CA GLU A 183 6.55 -23.39 7.61
C GLU A 183 6.62 -21.87 7.71
N ASN A 184 5.46 -21.20 7.70
CA ASN A 184 5.35 -19.76 7.95
C ASN A 184 5.07 -19.51 9.43
N LEU A 185 5.55 -18.37 9.94
CA LEU A 185 5.25 -17.92 11.29
C LEU A 185 4.00 -17.04 11.26
N GLU A 186 2.98 -17.39 12.01
CA GLU A 186 1.70 -16.68 12.07
C GLU A 186 1.49 -16.02 13.42
N GLY A 187 1.15 -14.74 13.41
CA GLY A 187 0.81 -13.96 14.59
C GLY A 187 -0.70 -13.80 14.72
N HIS A 188 -1.24 -14.16 15.88
CA HIS A 188 -2.66 -14.12 16.22
C HIS A 188 -2.89 -13.18 17.41
N LEU A 189 -3.98 -12.43 17.39
CA LEU A 189 -4.39 -11.62 18.54
C LEU A 189 -4.70 -12.52 19.74
N LYS A 190 -4.07 -12.31 20.88
CA LYS A 190 -4.35 -13.09 22.11
C LYS A 190 -5.79 -12.93 22.61
N SER A 191 -6.45 -11.82 22.27
CA SER A 191 -7.80 -11.51 22.75
C SER A 191 -8.90 -12.34 22.08
N ASN A 192 -8.70 -12.77 20.83
CA ASN A 192 -9.73 -13.46 20.04
C ASN A 192 -9.18 -14.47 19.03
N GLU A 193 -7.89 -14.79 19.09
CA GLU A 193 -7.16 -15.71 18.21
C GLU A 193 -7.20 -15.34 16.72
N LYS A 194 -7.64 -14.12 16.38
CA LYS A 194 -7.74 -13.67 15.00
C LYS A 194 -6.36 -13.54 14.39
N HIS A 195 -6.17 -14.19 13.23
CA HIS A 195 -4.95 -14.11 12.46
C HIS A 195 -4.71 -12.67 11.98
N LYS A 196 -3.55 -12.09 12.34
CA LYS A 196 -3.18 -10.73 11.96
C LYS A 196 -1.92 -10.68 11.10
N PHE A 197 -0.96 -11.58 11.33
CA PHE A 197 0.34 -11.52 10.66
C PHE A 197 0.76 -12.85 10.07
N THR A 198 1.43 -12.81 8.93
CA THR A 198 2.22 -13.96 8.46
C THR A 198 3.59 -13.48 8.05
N TRP A 199 4.61 -14.16 8.55
CA TRP A 199 5.99 -14.01 8.13
C TRP A 199 6.48 -15.29 7.45
N GLN A 200 7.07 -15.12 6.27
CA GLN A 200 7.59 -16.21 5.46
C GLN A 200 9.12 -16.17 5.54
N PRO A 201 9.78 -17.21 6.08
CA PRO A 201 11.22 -17.25 6.22
C PRO A 201 11.97 -17.01 4.91
N HIS A 202 11.51 -17.68 3.85
CA HIS A 202 12.12 -17.57 2.53
C HIS A 202 11.86 -16.17 1.97
N GLY A 203 12.92 -15.37 1.85
CA GLY A 203 12.83 -13.97 1.48
C GLY A 203 12.29 -13.07 2.58
N SER A 204 12.14 -13.54 3.83
CA SER A 204 11.78 -12.70 4.98
C SER A 204 10.51 -11.85 4.78
N GLN A 205 9.53 -12.35 4.02
CA GLN A 205 8.36 -11.57 3.63
C GLN A 205 7.40 -11.44 4.80
N PHE A 206 7.15 -10.22 5.25
CA PHE A 206 6.16 -9.92 6.28
C PHE A 206 4.87 -9.45 5.64
N THR A 207 3.75 -9.99 6.11
CA THR A 207 2.41 -9.58 5.65
C THR A 207 1.48 -9.31 6.82
N ILE A 208 0.60 -8.33 6.63
CA ILE A 208 -0.44 -7.95 7.58
C ILE A 208 -1.80 -8.22 6.94
N VAL A 209 -2.70 -8.85 7.70
CA VAL A 209 -4.10 -9.03 7.32
C VAL A 209 -4.89 -7.81 7.78
N GLU A 210 -5.57 -7.15 6.85
CA GLU A 210 -6.45 -6.01 7.12
C GLU A 210 -7.89 -6.31 6.72
N GLU A 211 -8.83 -5.72 7.43
CA GLU A 211 -10.24 -5.72 7.04
C GLU A 211 -10.49 -4.64 5.99
N VAL A 212 -11.38 -4.94 5.05
CA VAL A 212 -11.85 -3.96 4.07
C VAL A 212 -13.00 -3.19 4.72
N PRO A 213 -12.89 -1.87 4.91
CA PRO A 213 -13.96 -1.06 5.50
C PRO A 213 -15.23 -1.09 4.65
N ASP A 214 -16.40 -1.07 5.31
CA ASP A 214 -17.69 -1.02 4.63
C ASP A 214 -17.93 0.33 3.89
N ASP A 215 -17.22 1.39 4.30
CA ASP A 215 -17.22 2.72 3.68
C ASP A 215 -16.15 2.89 2.57
N SER A 216 -15.58 1.78 2.09
CA SER A 216 -14.61 1.80 1.00
C SER A 216 -15.20 2.32 -0.33
N LEU A 217 -14.39 3.04 -1.09
CA LEU A 217 -14.81 3.64 -2.36
C LEU A 217 -14.76 2.61 -3.48
N ILE A 218 -15.90 2.30 -4.08
CA ILE A 218 -16.03 1.39 -5.22
C ILE A 218 -16.11 2.20 -6.51
N ILE A 219 -15.24 1.89 -7.48
CA ILE A 219 -15.22 2.54 -8.79
C ILE A 219 -15.38 1.49 -9.86
N ASN A 220 -16.40 1.68 -10.70
CA ASN A 220 -16.66 0.85 -11.87
C ASN A 220 -16.19 1.59 -13.12
N ILE A 221 -15.38 0.92 -13.92
CA ILE A 221 -14.69 1.49 -15.09
C ILE A 221 -15.12 0.71 -16.31
N LYS A 222 -15.63 1.43 -17.30
CA LYS A 222 -15.90 0.83 -18.61
C LYS A 222 -14.60 0.73 -19.39
N ASN A 223 -14.31 -0.46 -19.91
CA ASN A 223 -13.16 -0.66 -20.78
C ASN A 223 -13.17 0.32 -21.97
N PRO A 224 -12.14 1.18 -22.12
CA PRO A 224 -12.09 2.14 -23.21
C PRO A 224 -11.63 1.46 -24.51
N PRO A 225 -11.92 2.07 -25.67
CA PRO A 225 -11.23 1.73 -26.90
C PRO A 225 -9.71 1.88 -26.73
N LYS A 226 -8.94 0.98 -27.33
CA LYS A 226 -7.48 1.08 -27.32
C LYS A 226 -7.03 2.19 -28.26
N LEU A 227 -5.98 2.92 -27.89
CA LEU A 227 -5.36 3.87 -28.80
C LEU A 227 -4.68 3.11 -29.95
N ASP A 228 -4.96 3.56 -31.17
CA ASP A 228 -4.28 3.07 -32.35
C ASP A 228 -2.82 3.55 -32.34
N LYS A 229 -1.88 2.61 -32.46
CA LYS A 229 -0.44 2.88 -32.35
C LYS A 229 0.02 3.90 -33.41
N GLU A 230 -0.49 3.79 -34.63
CA GLU A 230 -0.11 4.69 -35.72
C GLU A 230 -0.64 6.11 -35.47
N THR A 231 -1.84 6.23 -34.92
CA THR A 231 -2.42 7.51 -34.50
C THR A 231 -1.57 8.18 -33.42
N VAL A 232 -1.08 7.42 -32.44
CA VAL A 232 -0.19 7.96 -31.40
C VAL A 232 1.14 8.43 -32.00
N LEU A 233 1.80 7.60 -32.83
CA LEU A 233 3.07 7.96 -33.47
C LEU A 233 2.95 9.22 -34.34
N LYS A 234 1.84 9.36 -35.07
CA LYS A 234 1.54 10.58 -35.83
C LYS A 234 1.32 11.78 -34.91
N GLY A 235 0.55 11.61 -33.83
CA GLY A 235 0.22 12.68 -32.89
C GLY A 235 1.44 13.28 -32.17
N ILE A 236 2.47 12.48 -31.93
CA ILE A 236 3.74 12.96 -31.34
C ILE A 236 4.77 13.43 -32.38
N ASN A 237 4.40 13.45 -33.67
CA ASN A 237 5.31 13.73 -34.79
C ASN A 237 6.57 12.85 -34.76
N PHE A 238 6.38 11.55 -34.54
CA PHE A 238 7.50 10.61 -34.50
C PHE A 238 8.34 10.69 -35.77
N ASP A 239 9.65 10.74 -35.59
CA ASP A 239 10.63 10.73 -36.67
C ASP A 239 11.73 9.69 -36.40
N LYS A 240 12.37 9.21 -37.47
CA LYS A 240 13.44 8.20 -37.41
C LYS A 240 14.62 8.62 -36.54
N SER A 241 14.86 9.92 -36.34
CA SER A 241 15.94 10.43 -35.45
C SER A 241 15.76 10.04 -33.98
N TRP A 242 14.55 9.69 -33.55
CA TRP A 242 14.26 9.25 -32.17
C TRP A 242 14.84 7.86 -31.87
N VAL A 243 15.23 7.08 -32.89
CA VAL A 243 15.75 5.72 -32.72
C VAL A 243 17.12 5.59 -33.38
N LYS A 244 18.15 5.31 -32.57
CA LYS A 244 19.49 4.99 -33.06
C LYS A 244 19.75 3.49 -32.98
N VAL A 245 19.95 2.84 -34.13
CA VAL A 245 20.24 1.41 -34.21
C VAL A 245 21.74 1.20 -34.41
N LYS A 246 22.37 0.40 -33.55
CA LYS A 246 23.77 -0.04 -33.66
C LYS A 246 23.89 -1.53 -33.36
N ARG A 247 24.79 -2.23 -34.05
CA ARG A 247 25.21 -3.59 -33.68
C ARG A 247 26.50 -3.50 -32.86
N ARG A 248 26.61 -4.31 -31.81
CA ARG A 248 27.85 -4.46 -31.04
C ARG A 248 28.90 -5.10 -31.95
N GLN A 249 29.99 -4.39 -32.21
CA GLN A 249 31.22 -4.98 -32.77
C GLN A 249 32.04 -5.58 -31.63
#